data_AF-A0A7J0AIP7-F1
#
_entry.id   AF-A0A7J0AIP7-F1
#
_cell.length_a   1.000
_cell.length_b   1.000
_cell.length_c   1.000
_cell.angle_alpha   90.00
_cell.angle_beta   90.00
_cell.angle_gamma   90.00
#
_symmetry.space_group_name_H-M   'P 1'
#
loop_
_entity.id
_entity.type
_entity.pdbx_description
1 polymer ?
#
loop_
_entity_poly.entity_id
_entity_poly.type
_entity_poly.pdbx_seq_one_letter_code
_entity_poly.pdbx_strand_id
1 'polypeptide(L)'
;MEDCITIIENGMCLSISTDLKNLIKCHWCDGDILKLPHSIENIKPFACAYLKHISTVYLPNAIKCIGRGAFCECISLEAIIFPNSKQEICIGNQAFWKCYSLEQINLPLNLTSIPEMCFEDCHNLQQLILSKGLKRIEKYSFQICN
;
A
#
# COMPACT_ATOMS: atom_id res chain seq x y z
N MET A 1 -18.55 -15.53 -5.00
CA MET A 1 -17.79 -14.91 -3.87
C MET A 1 -16.41 -15.53 -3.91
N GLU A 2 -15.33 -14.74 -3.80
CA GLU A 2 -14.03 -15.33 -3.48
C GLU A 2 -14.17 -15.94 -2.07
N ASP A 3 -13.86 -17.23 -1.93
CA ASP A 3 -13.80 -17.85 -0.62
C ASP A 3 -12.69 -17.18 0.18
N CYS A 4 -13.02 -16.73 1.39
CA CYS A 4 -12.08 -16.05 2.27
C CYS A 4 -12.10 -16.65 3.67
N ILE A 5 -10.95 -16.56 4.33
CA ILE A 5 -10.79 -16.89 5.73
C ILE A 5 -10.46 -15.61 6.50
N THR A 6 -10.83 -15.56 7.77
CA THR A 6 -10.41 -14.50 8.67
C THR A 6 -9.25 -15.02 9.52
N ILE A 7 -8.12 -14.32 9.47
CA ILE A 7 -6.96 -14.59 10.31
C ILE A 7 -6.85 -13.51 11.38
N ILE A 8 -6.54 -13.92 12.60
CA ILE A 8 -6.19 -13.03 13.71
C ILE A 8 -4.78 -13.37 14.14
N GLU A 9 -3.82 -12.53 13.79
CA GLU A 9 -2.40 -12.76 14.10
C GLU A 9 -1.68 -11.44 14.32
N ASN A 10 -0.67 -11.43 15.20
CA ASN A 10 0.19 -10.27 15.47
C ASN A 10 -0.60 -8.98 15.77
N GLY A 11 -1.76 -9.09 16.44
CA GLY A 11 -2.62 -7.94 16.72
C GLY A 11 -3.38 -7.41 15.51
N MET A 12 -3.58 -8.19 14.45
CA MET A 12 -4.36 -7.77 13.27
C MET A 12 -5.51 -8.73 13.02
N CYS A 13 -6.60 -8.23 12.45
CA CYS A 13 -7.67 -9.07 11.89
C CYS A 13 -7.80 -8.82 10.39
N LEU A 14 -7.52 -9.85 9.59
CA LEU A 14 -7.46 -9.77 8.14
C LEU A 14 -8.39 -10.80 7.51
N SER A 15 -9.17 -10.39 6.52
CA SER A 15 -9.81 -11.31 5.58
C SER A 15 -8.87 -11.55 4.41
N ILE A 16 -8.52 -12.81 4.17
CA ILE A 16 -7.62 -13.23 3.10
C ILE A 16 -8.26 -14.36 2.28
N SER A 17 -7.89 -14.49 1.01
CA SER A 17 -8.35 -15.61 0.17
C SER A 17 -7.88 -16.96 0.72
N THR A 18 -8.59 -18.05 0.40
CA THR A 18 -8.26 -19.41 0.85
C THR A 18 -6.88 -19.92 0.38
N ASP A 19 -6.34 -19.38 -0.71
CA ASP A 19 -4.97 -19.64 -1.17
C ASP A 19 -3.90 -18.82 -0.43
N LEU A 20 -4.30 -17.96 0.51
CA LEU A 20 -3.47 -17.08 1.33
C LEU A 20 -2.70 -16.00 0.54
N LYS A 21 -3.09 -15.73 -0.71
CA LYS A 21 -2.38 -14.80 -1.61
C LYS A 21 -3.00 -13.42 -1.67
N ASN A 22 -4.28 -13.29 -1.38
CA ASN A 22 -4.99 -12.03 -1.55
C ASN A 22 -5.46 -11.49 -0.20
N LEU A 23 -4.98 -10.30 0.16
CA LEU A 23 -5.55 -9.53 1.26
C LEU A 23 -6.83 -8.84 0.76
N ILE A 24 -7.97 -9.32 1.24
CA ILE A 24 -9.29 -8.83 0.85
C ILE A 24 -9.68 -7.63 1.72
N LYS A 25 -9.45 -7.72 3.03
CA LYS A 25 -9.75 -6.64 3.97
C LYS A 25 -8.84 -6.71 5.20
N CYS A 26 -8.34 -5.56 5.63
CA CYS A 26 -7.85 -5.35 6.99
C CYS A 26 -8.96 -4.72 7.81
N HIS A 27 -9.41 -5.40 8.87
CA HIS A 27 -10.50 -4.93 9.74
C HIS A 27 -9.98 -4.03 10.85
N TRP A 28 -8.87 -4.44 11.48
CA TRP A 28 -8.18 -3.68 12.51
C TRP A 28 -6.73 -4.14 12.64
N CYS A 29 -5.91 -3.25 13.21
CA CYS A 29 -4.53 -3.46 13.60
C CYS A 29 -4.38 -2.86 14.99
N ASP A 30 -3.87 -3.62 15.95
CA ASP A 30 -3.46 -3.15 17.26
C ASP A 30 -2.10 -2.46 17.12
N GLY A 31 -1.96 -1.31 17.76
CA GLY A 31 -0.85 -0.39 17.49
C GLY A 31 -0.88 0.23 16.09
N ASP A 32 0.23 0.88 15.74
CA ASP A 32 0.39 1.72 14.54
C ASP A 32 1.17 1.04 13.40
N ILE A 33 1.64 -0.19 13.59
CA ILE A 33 2.46 -0.92 12.60
C ILE A 33 1.67 -2.07 11.98
N LEU A 34 1.36 -1.96 10.69
CA LEU A 34 0.74 -3.04 9.91
C LEU A 34 1.82 -3.93 9.27
N LYS A 35 1.90 -5.20 9.70
CA LYS A 35 2.81 -6.21 9.11
C LYS A 35 2.01 -7.29 8.40
N LEU A 36 1.98 -7.26 7.08
CA LEU A 36 1.19 -8.24 6.33
C LEU A 36 1.81 -9.64 6.35
N PRO A 37 0.98 -10.71 6.32
CA PRO A 37 1.47 -12.09 6.23
C PRO A 37 2.38 -12.28 5.02
N HIS A 38 3.46 -13.05 5.21
CA HIS A 38 4.51 -13.23 4.20
C HIS A 38 4.04 -13.85 2.87
N SER A 39 2.90 -14.56 2.87
CA SER A 39 2.33 -15.21 1.69
C SER A 39 1.52 -14.28 0.78
N ILE A 40 1.17 -13.07 1.25
CA ILE A 40 0.30 -12.16 0.50
C ILE A 40 1.02 -11.66 -0.75
N GLU A 41 0.41 -11.94 -1.90
CA GLU A 41 0.87 -11.51 -3.23
C GLU A 41 0.10 -10.27 -3.71
N ASN A 42 -1.17 -10.13 -3.32
CA ASN A 42 -2.04 -9.06 -3.80
C ASN A 42 -2.80 -8.40 -2.67
N ILE A 43 -2.83 -7.07 -2.63
CA ILE A 43 -3.73 -6.29 -1.78
C ILE A 43 -4.90 -5.86 -2.65
N LYS A 44 -6.11 -6.32 -2.31
CA LYS A 44 -7.32 -6.02 -3.09
C LYS A 44 -7.69 -4.53 -2.96
N PRO A 45 -8.52 -4.00 -3.87
CA PRO A 45 -8.98 -2.61 -3.79
C PRO A 45 -9.58 -2.29 -2.42
N PHE A 46 -9.18 -1.16 -1.84
CA PHE A 46 -9.65 -0.66 -0.53
C PHE A 46 -9.44 -1.58 0.67
N ALA A 47 -8.59 -2.61 0.55
CA ALA A 47 -8.41 -3.60 1.61
C ALA A 47 -7.97 -2.97 2.94
N CYS A 48 -7.07 -1.99 2.90
CA CYS A 48 -6.54 -1.27 4.06
C CYS A 48 -6.94 0.22 4.08
N ALA A 49 -7.99 0.60 3.36
CA ALA A 49 -8.44 1.98 3.32
C ALA A 49 -8.97 2.46 4.70
N TYR A 50 -8.78 3.74 4.99
CA TYR A 50 -9.29 4.44 6.18
C TYR A 50 -8.73 3.95 7.52
N LEU A 51 -7.58 3.28 7.54
CA LEU A 51 -6.86 2.94 8.77
C LEU A 51 -6.17 4.20 9.29
N LYS A 52 -6.89 5.00 10.07
CA LYS A 52 -6.46 6.36 10.48
C LYS A 52 -5.35 6.37 11.53
N HIS A 53 -4.99 5.23 12.10
CA HIS A 53 -4.03 5.13 13.20
C HIS A 53 -2.73 4.41 12.82
N ILE A 54 -2.65 3.80 11.63
CA ILE A 54 -1.40 3.14 11.20
C ILE A 54 -0.39 4.19 10.75
N SER A 55 0.82 4.11 11.29
CA SER A 55 1.97 4.95 10.94
C SER A 55 2.89 4.27 9.92
N THR A 56 3.01 2.94 9.98
CA THR A 56 3.96 2.19 9.15
C THR A 56 3.33 0.93 8.57
N VAL A 57 3.57 0.67 7.28
CA VAL A 57 3.18 -0.57 6.60
C VAL A 57 4.42 -1.32 6.13
N TYR A 58 4.55 -2.58 6.54
CA TYR A 58 5.55 -3.52 6.00
C TYR A 58 4.89 -4.42 4.96
N LEU A 59 5.28 -4.25 3.69
CA LEU A 59 4.81 -5.11 2.61
C LEU A 59 5.61 -6.42 2.58
N PRO A 60 4.96 -7.55 2.29
CA PRO A 60 5.60 -8.87 2.32
C PRO A 60 6.44 -9.09 1.07
N ASN A 61 7.47 -9.95 1.15
CA ASN A 61 8.38 -10.23 0.04
C ASN A 61 7.69 -10.78 -1.22
N ALA A 62 6.55 -11.45 -1.06
CA ALA A 62 5.77 -12.02 -2.16
C ALA A 62 4.88 -11.01 -2.89
N ILE A 63 4.83 -9.75 -2.43
CA ILE A 63 3.93 -8.73 -2.99
C ILE A 63 4.18 -8.52 -4.48
N LYS A 64 3.09 -8.53 -5.24
CA LYS A 64 3.05 -8.32 -6.69
C LYS A 64 2.19 -7.13 -7.03
N CYS A 65 1.10 -6.92 -6.32
CA CYS A 65 0.12 -5.90 -6.66
C CYS A 65 -0.53 -5.24 -5.45
N ILE A 66 -0.64 -3.91 -5.51
CA ILE A 66 -1.38 -3.07 -4.57
C ILE A 66 -2.59 -2.50 -5.31
N GLY A 67 -3.79 -2.86 -4.88
CA GLY A 67 -5.03 -2.51 -5.56
C GLY A 67 -5.41 -1.02 -5.47
N ARG A 68 -6.43 -0.64 -6.24
CA ARG A 68 -6.99 0.72 -6.22
C ARG A 68 -7.38 1.13 -4.80
N GLY A 69 -6.92 2.29 -4.35
CA GLY A 69 -7.27 2.82 -3.03
C GLY A 69 -6.88 1.93 -1.85
N ALA A 70 -5.93 1.00 -2.03
CA ALA A 70 -5.61 -0.01 -1.01
C ALA A 70 -5.29 0.60 0.37
N PHE A 71 -4.64 1.77 0.41
CA PHE A 71 -4.29 2.50 1.63
C PHE A 71 -4.83 3.94 1.60
N CYS A 72 -5.90 4.23 0.84
CA CYS A 72 -6.41 5.59 0.76
C CYS A 72 -6.93 6.07 2.13
N GLU A 73 -6.73 7.36 2.43
CA GLU A 73 -7.11 8.01 3.68
C GLU A 73 -6.54 7.35 4.95
N CYS A 74 -5.37 6.69 4.84
CA CYS A 74 -4.56 6.35 6.01
C CYS A 74 -3.82 7.60 6.49
N ILE A 75 -4.54 8.49 7.16
CA ILE A 75 -4.09 9.86 7.43
C ILE A 75 -2.83 9.96 8.30
N SER A 76 -2.56 8.95 9.13
CA SER A 76 -1.36 8.85 9.97
C SER A 76 -0.22 8.07 9.32
N LEU A 77 -0.39 7.55 8.10
CA LEU A 77 0.63 6.73 7.44
C LEU A 77 1.84 7.58 7.07
N GLU A 78 2.95 7.35 7.76
CA GLU A 78 4.23 8.05 7.58
C GLU A 78 5.16 7.30 6.63
N ALA A 79 5.09 5.97 6.62
CA ALA A 79 6.02 5.13 5.84
C ALA A 79 5.39 3.85 5.28
N ILE A 80 5.73 3.54 4.04
CA ILE A 80 5.48 2.24 3.41
C ILE A 80 6.82 1.60 3.05
N ILE A 81 7.09 0.45 3.65
CA ILE A 81 8.34 -0.30 3.47
C ILE A 81 8.10 -1.39 2.42
N PHE A 82 8.57 -1.14 1.20
CA PHE A 82 8.58 -2.13 0.13
C PHE A 82 9.68 -3.18 0.37
N PRO A 83 9.45 -4.46 0.00
CA PRO A 83 10.49 -5.47 0.09
C PRO A 83 11.60 -5.22 -0.93
N ASN A 84 12.80 -5.71 -0.64
CA ASN A 84 13.90 -5.74 -1.60
C ASN A 84 13.71 -6.90 -2.61
N SER A 85 12.64 -6.81 -3.40
CA SER A 85 12.29 -7.78 -4.43
C SER A 85 12.74 -7.32 -5.81
N LYS A 86 13.24 -8.27 -6.62
CA LYS A 86 13.54 -8.05 -8.04
C LYS A 86 12.30 -8.12 -8.93
N GLN A 87 11.16 -8.51 -8.36
CA GLN A 87 9.91 -8.59 -9.10
C GLN A 87 9.33 -7.19 -9.34
N GLU A 88 8.70 -7.00 -10.49
CA GLU A 88 7.84 -5.84 -10.76
C GLU A 88 6.65 -5.85 -9.80
N ILE A 89 6.33 -4.67 -9.25
CA ILE A 89 5.18 -4.44 -8.38
C ILE A 89 4.21 -3.51 -9.10
N CYS A 90 2.96 -3.95 -9.23
CA CYS A 90 1.88 -3.15 -9.77
C CYS A 90 1.20 -2.33 -8.66
N ILE A 91 0.88 -1.07 -8.94
CA ILE A 91 0.15 -0.18 -8.02
C ILE A 91 -1.12 0.28 -8.74
N GLY A 92 -2.24 0.34 -8.05
CA GLY A 92 -3.51 0.82 -8.56
C GLY A 92 -3.74 2.31 -8.34
N ASN A 93 -4.71 2.88 -9.06
CA ASN A 93 -5.10 4.28 -8.89
C ASN A 93 -5.42 4.61 -7.42
N GLN A 94 -5.09 5.81 -6.97
CA GLN A 94 -5.41 6.30 -5.63
C GLN A 94 -4.86 5.44 -4.47
N ALA A 95 -3.87 4.56 -4.71
CA ALA A 95 -3.42 3.59 -3.71
C ALA A 95 -3.03 4.23 -2.37
N PHE A 96 -2.46 5.44 -2.39
CA PHE A 96 -2.05 6.22 -1.21
C PHE A 96 -2.69 7.61 -1.19
N TRP A 97 -3.85 7.78 -1.85
CA TRP A 97 -4.59 9.04 -1.85
C TRP A 97 -4.87 9.53 -0.42
N LYS A 98 -4.64 10.82 -0.14
CA LYS A 98 -4.88 11.44 1.18
C LYS A 98 -4.12 10.81 2.35
N CYS A 99 -2.93 10.26 2.11
CA CYS A 99 -2.01 9.89 3.19
C CYS A 99 -1.26 11.14 3.67
N TYR A 100 -1.94 11.98 4.46
CA TYR A 100 -1.46 13.31 4.83
C TYR A 100 -0.09 13.32 5.53
N SER A 101 0.19 12.30 6.33
CA SER A 101 1.43 12.18 7.10
C SER A 101 2.57 11.51 6.34
N LEU A 102 2.37 11.08 5.08
CA LEU A 102 3.39 10.36 4.32
C LEU A 102 4.53 11.30 3.96
N GLU A 103 5.67 11.18 4.65
CA GLU A 103 6.80 12.11 4.48
C GLU A 103 7.79 11.66 3.41
N GLN A 104 8.09 10.36 3.40
CA GLN A 104 9.10 9.78 2.54
C GLN A 104 8.62 8.43 2.00
N ILE A 105 8.87 8.17 0.73
CA ILE A 105 8.61 6.87 0.13
C ILE A 105 9.74 6.42 -0.79
N ASN A 106 10.25 5.22 -0.51
CA ASN A 106 11.22 4.53 -1.33
C ASN A 106 10.47 3.56 -2.26
N LEU A 107 10.19 4.00 -3.49
CA LEU A 107 9.50 3.17 -4.46
C LEU A 107 10.37 1.97 -4.86
N PRO A 108 9.76 0.79 -5.12
CA PRO A 108 10.53 -0.40 -5.47
C PRO A 108 11.25 -0.21 -6.81
N LEU A 109 12.49 -0.67 -6.91
CA LEU A 109 13.38 -0.43 -8.07
C LEU A 109 12.80 -0.88 -9.42
N ASN A 110 11.85 -1.82 -9.39
CA ASN A 110 11.21 -2.40 -10.58
C ASN A 110 9.80 -1.85 -10.81
N LEU A 111 9.40 -0.76 -10.14
CA LEU A 111 8.14 -0.08 -10.44
C LEU A 111 8.22 0.55 -11.83
N THR A 112 7.27 0.24 -12.72
CA THR A 112 7.26 0.73 -14.10
C THR A 112 6.31 1.91 -14.32
N SER A 113 5.32 2.11 -13.44
CA SER A 113 4.41 3.25 -13.51
C SER A 113 3.91 3.72 -12.16
N ILE A 114 3.71 5.04 -12.02
CA ILE A 114 2.96 5.66 -10.92
C ILE A 114 1.54 5.97 -11.40
N PRO A 115 0.50 5.34 -10.84
CA PRO A 115 -0.89 5.46 -11.31
C PRO A 115 -1.54 6.82 -11.04
N GLU A 116 -2.74 7.00 -11.62
CA GLU A 116 -3.53 8.21 -11.46
C GLU A 116 -3.86 8.46 -9.98
N MET A 117 -3.65 9.71 -9.53
CA MET A 117 -3.93 10.17 -8.16
C MET A 117 -3.25 9.33 -7.05
N CYS A 118 -2.18 8.59 -7.37
CA CYS A 118 -1.57 7.63 -6.45
C CYS A 118 -1.16 8.25 -5.10
N PHE A 119 -0.60 9.47 -5.13
CA PHE A 119 -0.18 10.25 -3.97
C PHE A 119 -0.85 11.64 -3.96
N GLU A 120 -2.03 11.77 -4.59
CA GLU A 120 -2.76 13.03 -4.50
C GLU A 120 -3.12 13.34 -3.04
N ASP A 121 -2.96 14.60 -2.64
CA ASP A 121 -3.26 15.14 -1.31
C ASP A 121 -2.33 14.56 -0.20
N CYS A 122 -1.12 14.09 -0.56
CA CYS A 122 -0.06 13.72 0.40
C CYS A 122 0.74 14.96 0.81
N HIS A 123 0.17 15.80 1.67
CA HIS A 123 0.71 17.11 2.05
C HIS A 123 2.15 17.12 2.59
N ASN A 124 2.58 16.06 3.26
CA ASN A 124 3.91 16.00 3.86
C ASN A 124 4.95 15.31 2.98
N LEU A 125 4.59 14.86 1.77
CA LEU A 125 5.48 14.09 0.91
C LEU A 125 6.59 14.98 0.30
N GLN A 126 7.68 15.13 1.05
CA GLN A 126 8.80 16.00 0.69
C GLN A 126 9.84 15.31 -0.21
N GLN A 127 9.98 13.99 -0.06
CA GLN A 127 11.00 13.23 -0.78
C GLN A 127 10.46 11.93 -1.35
N LEU A 128 10.76 11.72 -2.63
CA LEU A 128 10.42 10.50 -3.34
C LEU A 128 11.58 10.08 -4.23
N ILE A 129 12.08 8.87 -3.99
CA ILE A 129 13.14 8.28 -4.82
C ILE A 129 12.46 7.45 -5.92
N LEU A 130 12.54 7.93 -7.16
CA LEU A 130 12.00 7.24 -8.32
C LEU A 130 12.80 5.97 -8.62
N SER A 131 12.09 4.94 -9.08
CA SER A 131 12.71 3.70 -9.54
C SER A 131 13.44 3.91 -10.86
N LYS A 132 14.59 3.22 -11.06
CA LYS A 132 15.31 3.27 -12.35
C LYS A 132 14.48 2.74 -13.52
N GLY A 133 13.54 1.84 -13.24
CA GLY A 133 12.64 1.24 -14.22
C GLY A 133 11.38 2.05 -14.53
N LEU A 134 11.19 3.24 -13.92
CA LEU A 134 9.97 4.01 -14.08
C LEU A 134 9.82 4.54 -15.52
N LYS A 135 8.70 4.22 -16.15
CA LYS A 135 8.39 4.60 -17.54
C LYS A 135 7.27 5.62 -17.64
N ARG A 136 6.33 5.64 -16.70
CA ARG A 136 5.12 6.47 -16.75
C ARG A 136 4.75 7.02 -15.38
N ILE A 137 4.29 8.26 -15.37
CA ILE A 137 3.66 8.93 -14.23
C ILE A 137 2.33 9.46 -14.75
N GLU A 138 1.24 8.94 -14.20
CA GLU A 138 -0.12 9.27 -14.66
C GLU A 138 -0.61 10.59 -14.05
N LYS A 139 -1.74 11.08 -14.57
CA LYS A 139 -2.34 12.37 -14.19
C LYS A 139 -2.59 12.46 -12.69
N TYR A 140 -2.36 13.65 -12.14
CA TYR A 140 -2.65 14.01 -10.75
C TYR A 140 -1.96 13.13 -9.70
N SER A 141 -1.02 12.27 -10.09
CA SER A 141 -0.33 11.34 -9.19
C SER A 141 0.33 12.01 -7.99
N PHE A 142 0.71 13.29 -8.11
CA PHE A 142 1.28 14.13 -7.06
C PHE A 142 0.54 15.47 -6.90
N GLN A 143 -0.75 15.51 -7.24
CA GLN A 143 -1.54 16.73 -7.05
C GLN A 143 -1.62 17.08 -5.56
N ILE A 144 -1.38 18.33 -5.20
CA ILE A 144 -1.44 18.83 -3.80
C ILE A 144 -0.38 18.15 -2.88
N CYS A 145 0.74 17.70 -3.44
CA CYS A 145 1.98 17.44 -2.66
C CYS A 145 2.75 18.76 -2.47
N ASN A 146 3.37 18.97 -1.29
CA ASN A 146 4.16 20.18 -0.98
C ASN A 146 5.65 20.00 -1.20
#